data_AF-L9Y062-F1
#
_entry.id   AF-L9Y062-F1
#
_cell.length_a   1.000
_cell.length_b   1.000
_cell.length_c   1.000
_cell.angle_alpha   90.00
_cell.angle_beta   90.00
_cell.angle_gamma   90.00
#
_symmetry.space_group_name_H-M   'P 1'
#
loop_
_entity.id
_entity.type
_entity.pdbx_description
1 polymer ?
#
loop_
_entity_poly.entity_id
_entity_poly.type
_entity_poly.pdbx_seq_one_letter_code
_entity_poly.pdbx_strand_id
1 'polypeptide(L)'
;MDRDESGGIPPEERTTDLGAPDVTTMRRLREFFRQAEPLVETAEFDDVLDPQELRVEYGDGIGAAEWCRLDITWYKSGAYRFHYVDGNDVNWRFDRHPNSHSPEKHFHEPPDAPAETAARSCIEVEEHRLVARAVAKLWRRAYEQDDPSILNTATNPP
;
A
#
# COMPACT_ATOMS: atom_id res chain seq x y z
N MET A 1 -9.91 -10.73 -18.18
CA MET A 1 -8.64 -10.76 -18.92
C MET A 1 -7.58 -10.54 -17.87
N ASP A 2 -7.02 -11.65 -17.41
CA ASP A 2 -6.08 -11.73 -16.30
C ASP A 2 -4.88 -10.81 -16.53
N ARG A 3 -4.75 -9.78 -15.70
CA ARG A 3 -3.43 -9.27 -15.33
C ARG A 3 -3.15 -9.82 -13.95
N ASP A 4 -2.62 -11.03 -13.95
CA ASP A 4 -1.82 -11.55 -12.86
C ASP A 4 -0.54 -10.71 -12.79
N GLU A 5 -0.65 -9.51 -12.23
CA GLU A 5 0.51 -8.80 -11.71
C GLU A 5 0.81 -9.45 -10.38
N SER A 6 1.76 -10.38 -10.39
CA SER A 6 2.24 -11.11 -9.22
C SER A 6 2.37 -10.16 -8.02
N GLY A 7 1.63 -10.43 -6.95
CA GLY A 7 1.57 -9.55 -5.78
C GLY A 7 2.95 -9.21 -5.19
N GLY A 8 3.04 -8.04 -4.55
CA GLY A 8 4.27 -7.56 -3.91
C GLY A 8 5.20 -6.73 -4.79
N ILE A 9 6.38 -6.34 -4.27
CA ILE A 9 7.34 -5.49 -5.02
C ILE A 9 8.00 -6.32 -6.14
N PRO A 10 8.12 -5.86 -7.39
CA PRO A 10 8.77 -6.64 -8.43
C PRO A 10 10.26 -6.95 -8.13
N PRO A 11 10.78 -8.15 -8.46
CA PRO A 11 12.19 -8.50 -8.22
C PRO A 11 13.21 -7.52 -8.84
N GLU A 12 12.89 -6.97 -10.01
CA GLU A 12 13.69 -5.98 -10.74
C GLU A 12 13.80 -4.64 -10.04
N GLU A 13 12.87 -4.31 -9.15
CA GLU A 13 12.86 -3.06 -8.37
C GLU A 13 13.72 -3.17 -7.10
N ARG A 14 14.29 -4.34 -6.79
CA ARG A 14 15.00 -4.60 -5.51
C ARG A 14 16.48 -4.90 -5.74
N THR A 15 17.34 -4.43 -4.83
CA THR A 15 18.79 -4.74 -4.85
C THR A 15 19.20 -5.91 -3.95
N THR A 16 18.28 -6.42 -3.13
CA THR A 16 18.52 -7.53 -2.18
C THR A 16 17.28 -8.41 -2.07
N ASP A 17 17.48 -9.66 -1.62
CA ASP A 17 16.37 -10.53 -1.23
C ASP A 17 15.65 -9.95 0.00
N LEU A 18 14.33 -9.78 -0.10
CA LEU A 18 13.48 -9.27 0.99
C LEU A 18 12.98 -10.39 1.91
N GLY A 19 13.20 -11.66 1.53
CA GLY A 19 12.63 -12.83 2.17
C GLY A 19 11.16 -13.05 1.82
N ALA A 20 10.57 -14.11 2.38
CA ALA A 20 9.16 -14.43 2.19
C ALA A 20 8.23 -13.39 2.87
N PRO A 21 6.98 -13.26 2.39
CA PRO A 21 5.95 -12.49 3.09
C PRO A 21 5.78 -12.93 4.55
N ASP A 22 5.67 -11.95 5.44
CA ASP A 22 5.34 -12.17 6.85
C ASP A 22 3.83 -12.20 7.03
N VAL A 23 3.26 -13.38 6.78
CA VAL A 23 1.82 -13.65 6.93
C VAL A 23 1.32 -13.33 8.34
N THR A 24 2.15 -13.44 9.38
CA THR A 24 1.74 -13.08 10.74
C THR A 24 1.53 -11.58 10.88
N THR A 25 2.44 -10.78 10.34
CA THR A 25 2.29 -9.32 10.30
C THR A 25 1.11 -8.92 9.42
N MET A 26 0.96 -9.49 8.22
CA MET A 26 -0.18 -9.17 7.35
C MET A 26 -1.53 -9.52 7.99
N ARG A 27 -1.65 -10.61 8.77
CA ARG A 27 -2.86 -10.89 9.55
C ARG A 27 -3.18 -9.80 10.56
N ARG A 28 -2.17 -9.19 11.20
CA ARG A 28 -2.38 -8.05 12.10
C ARG A 28 -2.81 -6.79 11.35
N LEU A 29 -2.25 -6.56 10.16
CA LEU A 29 -2.65 -5.44 9.29
C LEU A 29 -4.11 -5.60 8.84
N ARG A 30 -4.53 -6.81 8.48
CA ARG A 30 -5.92 -7.14 8.14
C ARG A 30 -6.88 -6.74 9.26
N GLU A 31 -6.62 -7.19 10.49
CA GLU A 31 -7.49 -6.83 11.62
C GLU A 31 -7.45 -5.33 11.93
N PHE A 32 -6.31 -4.66 11.69
CA PHE A 32 -6.20 -3.22 11.84
C PHE A 32 -7.12 -2.48 10.85
N PHE A 33 -7.03 -2.75 9.54
CA PHE A 33 -7.83 -2.05 8.54
C PHE A 33 -9.34 -2.26 8.75
N ARG A 34 -9.76 -3.49 9.06
CA ARG A 34 -11.18 -3.80 9.38
C ARG A 34 -11.73 -3.01 10.56
N GLN A 35 -10.88 -2.59 11.50
CA GLN A 35 -11.29 -1.83 12.68
C GLN A 35 -11.14 -0.32 12.49
N ALA A 36 -10.11 0.10 11.75
CA ALA A 36 -9.74 1.49 11.60
C ALA A 36 -10.62 2.22 10.57
N GLU A 37 -11.16 1.50 9.59
CA GLU A 37 -11.73 2.09 8.39
C GLU A 37 -13.13 1.53 8.08
N PRO A 38 -14.20 2.28 8.39
CA PRO A 38 -15.58 1.85 8.18
C PRO A 38 -15.98 1.53 6.74
N LEU A 39 -15.26 2.05 5.75
CA LEU A 39 -15.53 1.79 4.32
C LEU A 39 -14.96 0.44 3.86
N VAL A 40 -14.15 -0.24 4.67
CA VAL A 40 -13.66 -1.58 4.35
C VAL A 40 -14.80 -2.59 4.30
N GLU A 41 -15.02 -3.18 3.13
CA GLU A 41 -16.03 -4.23 2.91
C GLU A 41 -15.42 -5.62 3.13
N THR A 42 -14.24 -5.86 2.56
CA THR A 42 -13.54 -7.14 2.65
C THR A 42 -12.04 -6.92 2.94
N ALA A 43 -11.42 -7.92 3.56
CA ALA A 43 -9.98 -7.93 3.77
C ALA A 43 -9.50 -9.38 3.74
N GLU A 44 -8.99 -9.82 2.58
CA GLU A 44 -8.73 -11.21 2.27
C GLU A 44 -7.32 -11.42 1.73
N PHE A 45 -6.78 -12.62 1.92
CA PHE A 45 -5.51 -12.99 1.29
C PHE A 45 -5.77 -13.45 -0.14
N ASP A 46 -4.80 -13.22 -1.02
CA ASP A 46 -4.81 -13.64 -2.42
C ASP A 46 -4.91 -15.17 -2.58
N ASP A 47 -4.22 -15.93 -1.73
CA ASP A 47 -4.28 -17.40 -1.68
C ASP A 47 -4.42 -17.91 -0.24
N VAL A 48 -5.11 -19.04 -0.07
CA VAL A 48 -5.39 -19.64 1.25
C VAL A 48 -4.21 -20.48 1.76
N LEU A 49 -3.47 -21.13 0.86
CA LEU A 49 -2.38 -22.05 1.15
C LEU A 49 -1.02 -21.36 1.16
N ASP A 50 -0.80 -20.41 0.25
CA ASP A 50 0.45 -19.66 0.14
C ASP A 50 0.23 -18.14 0.03
N PRO A 51 -0.28 -17.48 1.09
CA PRO A 51 -0.62 -16.06 1.04
C PRO A 51 0.59 -15.17 0.73
N GLN A 52 0.53 -14.42 -0.37
CA GLN A 52 1.57 -13.44 -0.74
C GLN A 52 1.13 -12.00 -0.51
N GLU A 53 -0.18 -11.73 -0.58
CA GLU A 53 -0.72 -10.39 -0.57
C GLU A 53 -2.04 -10.34 0.21
N LEU A 54 -2.21 -9.29 1.01
CA LEU A 54 -3.48 -8.95 1.65
C LEU A 54 -4.19 -7.90 0.80
N ARG A 55 -5.40 -8.21 0.33
CA ARG A 55 -6.27 -7.29 -0.41
C ARG A 55 -7.34 -6.74 0.52
N VAL A 56 -7.37 -5.43 0.67
CA VAL A 56 -8.38 -4.71 1.46
C VAL A 56 -9.28 -3.94 0.51
N GLU A 57 -10.53 -4.34 0.36
CA GLU A 57 -11.50 -3.69 -0.53
C GLU A 57 -12.38 -2.71 0.24
N TYR A 58 -12.66 -1.57 -0.41
CA TYR A 58 -13.44 -0.48 0.14
C TYR A 58 -14.65 -0.23 -0.77
N GLY A 59 -15.79 0.04 -0.16
CA GLY A 59 -17.04 0.35 -0.88
C GLY A 59 -17.11 1.76 -1.45
N ASP A 60 -16.00 2.50 -1.47
CA ASP A 60 -15.85 3.83 -2.05
C ASP A 60 -14.36 4.14 -2.27
N GLY A 61 -14.05 5.14 -3.09
CA GLY A 61 -12.68 5.56 -3.42
C GLY A 61 -12.48 7.07 -3.37
N ILE A 62 -11.26 7.54 -3.63
CA ILE A 62 -10.97 8.98 -3.74
C ILE A 62 -11.53 9.48 -5.08
N GLY A 63 -12.11 10.68 -5.16
CA GLY A 63 -12.66 11.17 -6.42
C GLY A 63 -14.05 10.62 -6.69
N ALA A 64 -14.28 10.37 -7.98
CA ALA A 64 -15.49 9.72 -8.48
C ALA A 64 -15.39 8.18 -8.48
N ALA A 65 -14.44 7.58 -7.75
CA ALA A 65 -14.24 6.14 -7.75
C ALA A 65 -15.28 5.46 -6.85
N GLU A 66 -16.10 4.59 -7.42
CA GLU A 66 -17.17 3.89 -6.68
C GLU A 66 -16.66 2.71 -5.82
N TRP A 67 -15.38 2.37 -5.95
CA TRP A 67 -14.69 1.36 -5.15
C TRP A 67 -13.19 1.61 -5.21
N CYS A 68 -12.45 1.17 -4.20
CA CYS A 68 -11.00 1.07 -4.27
C CYS A 68 -10.48 -0.16 -3.52
N ARG A 69 -9.22 -0.52 -3.77
CA ARG A 69 -8.55 -1.64 -3.11
C ARG A 69 -7.14 -1.24 -2.71
N LEU A 70 -6.71 -1.70 -1.54
CA LEU A 70 -5.34 -1.60 -1.05
C LEU A 70 -4.71 -3.00 -1.00
N ASP A 71 -3.72 -3.22 -1.86
CA ASP A 71 -2.92 -4.43 -1.97
C ASP A 71 -1.66 -4.29 -1.11
N ILE A 72 -1.54 -5.14 -0.10
CA ILE A 72 -0.54 -5.00 0.95
C ILE A 72 0.35 -6.24 0.99
N THR A 73 1.65 -6.03 0.90
CA THR A 73 2.65 -7.05 1.22
C THR A 73 3.61 -6.53 2.26
N TRP A 74 3.83 -7.32 3.31
CA TRP A 74 4.87 -7.07 4.31
C TRP A 74 5.86 -8.22 4.31
N TYR A 75 7.16 -7.93 4.25
CA TYR A 75 8.23 -8.93 4.20
C TYR A 75 8.92 -9.12 5.55
N LYS A 76 9.52 -10.30 5.77
CA LYS A 76 10.29 -10.59 6.99
C LYS A 76 11.48 -9.65 7.22
N SER A 77 12.01 -9.04 6.15
CA SER A 77 13.03 -7.99 6.21
C SER A 77 12.53 -6.66 6.78
N GLY A 78 11.21 -6.47 6.92
CA GLY A 78 10.58 -5.19 7.24
C GLY A 78 10.35 -4.29 6.02
N ALA A 79 10.70 -4.77 4.83
CA ALA A 79 10.25 -4.15 3.58
C ALA A 79 8.73 -4.30 3.44
N TYR A 80 8.09 -3.37 2.73
CA TYR A 80 6.64 -3.41 2.53
C TYR A 80 6.24 -2.72 1.22
N ARG A 81 5.03 -3.05 0.76
CA ARG A 81 4.29 -2.34 -0.29
C ARG A 81 2.85 -2.15 0.16
N PHE A 82 2.32 -0.95 -0.04
CA PHE A 82 0.91 -0.61 0.05
C PHE A 82 0.51 -0.01 -1.29
N HIS A 83 -0.19 -0.78 -2.12
CA HIS A 83 -0.56 -0.39 -3.47
C HIS A 83 -2.07 -0.16 -3.55
N TYR A 84 -2.47 1.08 -3.77
CA TYR A 84 -3.86 1.43 -4.01
C TYR A 84 -4.18 1.31 -5.49
N VAL A 85 -5.37 0.80 -5.81
CA VAL A 85 -6.00 0.86 -7.13
C VAL A 85 -7.48 1.19 -6.96
N ASP A 86 -8.11 1.80 -7.96
CA ASP A 86 -9.55 2.08 -7.92
C ASP A 86 -10.27 1.89 -9.24
N GLY A 87 -11.60 2.08 -9.21
CA GLY A 87 -12.48 1.91 -10.35
C GLY A 87 -12.26 2.89 -11.51
N ASN A 88 -11.42 3.91 -11.35
CA ASN A 88 -11.07 4.88 -12.38
C ASN A 88 -9.64 4.68 -12.91
N ASP A 89 -9.06 3.49 -12.69
CA ASP A 89 -7.68 3.14 -13.05
C ASP A 89 -6.62 4.02 -12.36
N VAL A 90 -6.97 4.72 -11.28
CA VAL A 90 -6.01 5.48 -10.48
C VAL A 90 -5.30 4.53 -9.51
N ASN A 91 -3.98 4.63 -9.46
CA ASN A 91 -3.16 3.86 -8.55
C ASN A 91 -1.98 4.67 -7.98
N TRP A 92 -1.57 4.33 -6.75
CA TRP A 92 -0.42 4.92 -6.06
C TRP A 92 0.18 3.91 -5.08
N ARG A 93 1.44 4.10 -4.68
CA ARG A 93 2.14 3.14 -3.81
C ARG A 93 2.95 3.80 -2.71
N PHE A 94 2.88 3.26 -1.50
CA PHE A 94 3.90 3.48 -0.46
C PHE A 94 4.75 2.22 -0.32
N ASP A 95 6.02 2.35 -0.68
CA ASP A 95 6.95 1.23 -0.72
C ASP A 95 8.14 1.50 0.22
N ARG A 96 8.63 0.43 0.84
CA ARG A 96 9.92 0.42 1.52
C ARG A 96 10.70 -0.81 1.09
N HIS A 97 11.81 -0.60 0.39
CA HIS A 97 12.78 -1.66 0.11
C HIS A 97 14.11 -1.06 -0.37
N PRO A 98 15.21 -1.82 -0.23
CA PRO A 98 16.48 -1.46 -0.85
C PRO A 98 16.34 -1.45 -2.39
N ASN A 99 16.74 -0.34 -3.02
CA ASN A 99 16.92 -0.21 -4.46
C ASN A 99 18.05 0.79 -4.78
N SER A 100 18.37 0.98 -6.06
CA SER A 100 19.50 1.81 -6.52
C SER A 100 19.13 3.23 -6.95
N HIS A 101 17.84 3.52 -7.14
CA HIS A 101 17.35 4.68 -7.88
C HIS A 101 16.34 5.53 -7.08
N SER A 102 15.78 5.01 -5.99
CA SER A 102 14.79 5.69 -5.15
C SER A 102 15.23 5.71 -3.68
N PRO A 103 14.67 6.61 -2.85
CA PRO A 103 14.83 6.53 -1.40
C PRO A 103 14.34 5.17 -0.87
N GLU A 104 14.96 4.65 0.19
CA GLU A 104 14.55 3.36 0.77
C GLU A 104 13.05 3.30 1.09
N LYS A 105 12.49 4.40 1.61
CA LYS A 105 11.05 4.63 1.78
C LYS A 105 10.60 5.64 0.75
N HIS A 106 9.76 5.22 -0.19
CA HIS A 106 9.35 6.04 -1.31
C HIS A 106 7.85 5.93 -1.58
N PHE A 107 7.36 6.89 -2.37
CA PHE A 107 5.98 7.02 -2.76
C PHE A 107 5.90 7.14 -4.28
N HIS A 108 5.11 6.29 -4.90
CA HIS A 108 4.77 6.41 -6.32
C HIS A 108 3.46 7.17 -6.44
N GLU A 109 3.52 8.32 -7.10
CA GLU A 109 2.40 9.26 -7.18
C GLU A 109 1.28 8.75 -8.10
N PRO A 110 0.01 9.09 -7.79
CA PRO A 110 -1.10 8.89 -8.72
C PRO A 110 -0.94 9.76 -9.98
N PRO A 111 -1.58 9.40 -11.11
CA PRO A 111 -2.54 8.31 -11.24
C PRO A 111 -1.94 6.95 -11.61
N ASP A 112 -0.67 6.89 -12.01
CA ASP A 112 -0.11 5.71 -12.67
C ASP A 112 0.98 4.98 -11.85
N ALA A 113 1.29 5.47 -10.65
CA ALA A 113 2.38 4.97 -9.79
C ALA A 113 3.69 4.61 -10.55
N PRO A 114 4.22 5.50 -11.40
CA PRO A 114 5.35 5.19 -12.27
C PRO A 114 6.58 4.77 -11.47
N ALA A 115 7.23 3.66 -11.87
CA ALA A 115 8.40 3.11 -11.17
C ALA A 115 9.58 4.10 -11.11
N GLU A 116 9.78 4.90 -12.16
CA GLU A 116 10.96 5.73 -12.37
C GLU A 116 10.96 7.07 -11.60
N THR A 117 9.79 7.53 -11.11
CA THR A 117 9.65 8.88 -10.53
C THR A 117 9.17 8.84 -9.08
N ALA A 118 9.61 7.84 -8.33
CA ALA A 118 9.23 7.70 -6.92
C ALA A 118 9.77 8.87 -6.08
N ALA A 119 8.87 9.53 -5.36
CA ALA A 119 9.21 10.57 -4.39
C ALA A 119 9.64 9.94 -3.06
N ARG A 120 10.30 10.70 -2.19
CA ARG A 120 10.53 10.27 -0.80
C ARG A 120 9.19 10.13 -0.07
N SER A 121 8.99 9.04 0.65
CA SER A 121 7.80 8.87 1.50
C SER A 121 7.82 9.84 2.68
N CYS A 122 6.65 10.41 2.99
CA CYS A 122 6.43 11.19 4.20
C CYS A 122 6.30 10.34 5.48
N ILE A 123 6.19 9.01 5.34
CA ILE A 123 6.11 8.05 6.45
C ILE A 123 7.53 7.66 6.87
N GLU A 124 7.97 8.08 8.05
CA GLU A 124 9.33 7.76 8.54
C GLU A 124 9.35 6.59 9.52
N VAL A 125 8.23 6.30 10.17
CA VAL A 125 8.08 5.14 11.07
C VAL A 125 8.26 3.82 10.32
N GLU A 126 8.68 2.78 11.04
CA GLU A 126 8.93 1.43 10.47
C GLU A 126 8.14 0.32 11.16
N GLU A 127 7.54 0.60 12.32
CA GLU A 127 6.72 -0.37 13.03
C GLU A 127 5.41 -0.60 12.26
N HIS A 128 5.06 -1.86 12.01
CA HIS A 128 4.00 -2.23 11.08
C HIS A 128 2.63 -1.60 11.38
N ARG A 129 2.27 -1.38 12.67
CA ARG A 129 0.99 -0.75 13.01
C ARG A 129 1.04 0.75 12.76
N LEU A 130 2.16 1.41 13.05
CA LEU A 130 2.32 2.85 12.78
C LEU A 130 2.33 3.12 11.28
N VAL A 131 3.02 2.29 10.48
CA VAL A 131 2.99 2.42 9.01
C VAL A 131 1.56 2.25 8.48
N ALA A 132 0.85 1.20 8.89
CA ALA A 132 -0.53 0.99 8.44
C ALA A 132 -1.47 2.12 8.88
N ARG A 133 -1.29 2.65 10.09
CA ARG A 133 -2.07 3.80 10.58
C ARG A 133 -1.77 5.08 9.82
N ALA A 134 -0.51 5.31 9.47
CA ALA A 134 -0.12 6.40 8.60
C ALA A 134 -0.81 6.29 7.23
N VAL A 135 -0.71 5.14 6.57
CA VAL A 135 -1.36 4.90 5.25
C VAL A 135 -2.88 5.10 5.34
N ALA A 136 -3.55 4.51 6.33
CA ALA A 136 -5.00 4.66 6.50
C ALA A 136 -5.42 6.12 6.70
N LYS A 137 -4.66 6.89 7.49
CA LYS A 137 -4.94 8.32 7.70
C LYS A 137 -4.69 9.18 6.46
N LEU A 138 -3.62 8.87 5.72
CA LEU A 138 -3.29 9.59 4.49
C LEU A 138 -4.37 9.36 3.44
N TRP A 139 -4.81 8.10 3.27
CA TRP A 139 -5.94 7.76 2.43
C TRP A 139 -7.21 8.47 2.88
N ARG A 140 -7.58 8.38 4.17
CA ARG A 140 -8.79 9.03 4.69
C ARG A 140 -8.77 10.54 4.47
N ARG A 141 -7.61 11.18 4.66
CA ARG A 141 -7.42 12.62 4.42
C ARG A 141 -7.62 12.98 2.94
N ALA A 142 -7.07 12.18 2.03
CA ALA A 142 -7.23 12.37 0.59
C ALA A 142 -8.68 12.14 0.14
N TYR A 143 -9.33 11.10 0.68
CA TYR A 143 -10.74 10.79 0.47
C TYR A 143 -11.65 11.94 0.93
N GLU A 144 -11.46 12.46 2.15
CA GLU A 144 -12.27 13.56 2.68
C GLU A 144 -12.09 14.89 1.93
N GLN A 145 -10.95 15.09 1.28
CA GLN A 145 -10.65 16.31 0.52
C GLN A 145 -10.83 16.14 -0.99
N ASP A 146 -11.22 14.96 -1.44
CA ASP A 146 -11.37 14.63 -2.86
C ASP A 146 -10.08 14.92 -3.68
N ASP A 147 -8.92 14.70 -3.06
CA ASP A 147 -7.62 15.11 -3.62
C ASP A 147 -6.55 14.03 -3.37
N PRO A 148 -6.18 13.23 -4.38
CA PRO A 148 -5.12 12.23 -4.22
C PRO A 148 -3.72 12.87 -4.21
N SER A 149 -3.55 14.12 -4.65
CA SER A 149 -2.23 14.78 -4.68
C SER A 149 -1.66 15.05 -3.28
N ILE A 150 -2.52 15.07 -2.25
CA ILE A 150 -2.10 15.28 -0.87
C ILE A 150 -1.63 13.99 -0.18
N LEU A 151 -1.64 12.82 -0.81
CA LEU A 151 -1.29 11.55 -0.14
C LEU A 151 0.10 11.58 0.54
N ASN A 152 1.08 12.29 -0.02
CA ASN A 152 2.46 12.30 0.47
C ASN A 152 2.91 13.64 1.09
N THR A 153 1.99 14.50 1.52
CA THR A 153 2.30 15.87 1.98
C THR A 153 2.33 16.06 3.50
N ALA A 154 2.10 15.01 4.28
CA ALA A 154 2.13 15.09 5.74
C ALA A 154 3.57 15.14 6.30
N THR A 155 3.72 15.48 7.58
CA THR A 155 5.02 15.41 8.28
C THR A 155 4.99 14.23 9.25
N ASN A 156 5.67 13.14 8.89
CA ASN A 156 5.81 11.90 9.69
C ASN A 156 4.51 11.47 10.40
N PRO A 157 3.46 11.14 9.65
CA PRO A 157 2.19 10.72 10.22
C PRO A 157 2.34 9.41 11.02
N PRO A 158 1.63 9.24 12.14
CA PRO A 158 1.76 8.08 13.01
C PRO A 158 0.68 7.01 12.80
#